data_AF-A0AAU2G035-F1
#
_entry.id   AF-A0AAU2G035-F1
#
_cell.length_a   1.000
_cell.length_b   1.000
_cell.length_c   1.000
_cell.angle_alpha   90.00
_cell.angle_beta   90.00
_cell.angle_gamma   90.00
#
_symmetry.space_group_name_H-M   'P 1'
#
loop_
_entity.id
_entity.type
_entity.pdbx_description
1 polymer ?
#
loop_
_entity_poly.entity_id
_entity_poly.type
_entity_poly.pdbx_seq_one_letter_code
_entity_poly.pdbx_strand_id
1 'polypeptide(L)'
;MSAAALDTPFWTPDPPFFGGSLAGDADLLAAFTAAGEDQLGVLPAKPDRGPAQQRFADGVFAACRAARRAFLARHAEAVYDELTDGRTRLVRLPDLVSAAAERFPGLTPGREQMAAEAALVQADKEGREIDQGIFCSAVLHSPTAGRHLIDAMLAPTPRARQLLGAFRAADRIELDTVLVERRGHAAHVTFRNAHTLNAEDNRLIADLETAVDLVLLDDRIRVGVLRGDEVNHPRYAGRRVFSAGINLKDLRNGDISFVEFLLGRELGYLNKIYRGLLTAPEHTAWADRTVQKPWVGAVDSFAIGGGMQLLLVLDRVIAEEGAYFSLPAAEEGIVPGLGNLRLGRLTGARVARQVILGGRRIDAGDPDARLVCDEVVAAGDMADAVERAVAELGAPAVAANRRMLALTEEPLDSYRTYLAEFALVQAGRSYSDDVLAKVERRWQQSQSRRG
;
A
#
# COMPACT_ATOMS: atom_id res chain seq x y z
N MET A 1 -10.58 -21.48 -35.68
CA MET A 1 -9.26 -22.09 -35.95
C MET A 1 -9.40 -23.61 -35.80
N SER A 2 -8.83 -24.41 -36.72
CA SER A 2 -8.82 -25.87 -36.58
C SER A 2 -7.80 -26.28 -35.51
N ALA A 3 -7.93 -27.51 -34.98
CA ALA A 3 -7.11 -28.09 -33.92
C ALA A 3 -5.59 -28.16 -34.21
N ALA A 4 -5.11 -27.66 -35.35
CA ALA A 4 -3.70 -27.67 -35.76
C ALA A 4 -2.86 -26.50 -35.22
N ALA A 5 -3.45 -25.48 -34.58
CA ALA A 5 -2.72 -24.33 -34.04
C ALA A 5 -2.05 -24.56 -32.67
N LEU A 6 -2.20 -25.75 -32.09
CA LEU A 6 -1.60 -26.13 -30.81
C LEU A 6 -0.23 -26.85 -30.95
N ASP A 7 0.28 -27.02 -32.18
CA ASP A 7 1.54 -27.73 -32.46
C ASP A 7 2.80 -26.85 -32.39
N THR A 8 2.67 -25.53 -32.18
CA THR A 8 3.81 -24.68 -31.79
C THR A 8 3.78 -24.44 -30.28
N PRO A 9 4.59 -25.14 -29.48
CA PRO A 9 4.53 -25.09 -28.02
C PRO A 9 4.96 -23.75 -27.39
N PHE A 10 5.38 -22.78 -28.19
CA PHE A 10 5.91 -21.50 -27.71
C PHE A 10 5.49 -20.34 -28.62
N TRP A 11 5.00 -19.26 -28.01
CA TRP A 11 4.97 -17.94 -28.64
C TRP A 11 6.40 -17.40 -28.64
N THR A 12 7.09 -17.47 -29.78
CA THR A 12 8.45 -16.97 -29.95
C THR A 12 8.52 -15.87 -31.01
N PRO A 13 7.79 -14.76 -30.84
CA PRO A 13 8.09 -13.58 -31.64
C PRO A 13 9.49 -13.07 -31.28
N ASP A 14 10.19 -12.51 -32.26
CA ASP A 14 11.41 -11.78 -31.96
C ASP A 14 11.07 -10.60 -31.04
N PRO A 15 11.74 -10.45 -29.89
CA PRO A 15 11.47 -9.34 -28.99
C PRO A 15 11.81 -8.02 -29.71
N PRO A 16 10.97 -6.98 -29.55
CA PRO A 16 11.22 -5.69 -30.17
C PRO A 16 12.53 -5.10 -29.64
N PHE A 17 13.33 -4.55 -30.55
CA PHE A 17 14.50 -3.76 -30.19
C PHE A 17 14.09 -2.29 -30.02
N PHE A 18 14.21 -1.78 -28.80
CA PHE A 18 13.90 -0.38 -28.47
C PHE A 18 15.16 0.48 -28.59
N GLY A 19 15.36 1.05 -29.78
CA GLY A 19 16.47 1.95 -30.08
C GLY A 19 16.04 3.30 -30.67
N GLY A 20 14.74 3.48 -30.91
CA GLY A 20 14.17 4.63 -31.61
C GLY A 20 13.79 5.78 -30.69
N SER A 21 12.88 6.60 -31.22
CA SER A 21 12.18 7.65 -30.48
C SER A 21 11.12 7.05 -29.55
N LEU A 22 10.67 7.81 -28.54
CA LEU A 22 9.59 7.37 -27.64
C LEU A 22 8.35 6.90 -28.41
N ALA A 23 7.88 7.69 -29.37
CA ALA A 23 6.69 7.36 -30.16
C ALA A 23 6.88 6.07 -30.98
N GLY A 24 8.00 5.94 -31.70
CA GLY A 24 8.27 4.75 -32.50
C GLY A 24 8.46 3.48 -31.67
N ASP A 25 9.17 3.58 -30.55
CA ASP A 25 9.36 2.45 -29.64
C ASP A 25 8.05 2.08 -28.91
N ALA A 26 7.18 3.07 -28.63
CA ALA A 26 5.84 2.83 -28.08
C ALA A 26 4.94 2.09 -29.07
N ASP A 27 4.96 2.46 -30.35
CA ASP A 27 4.22 1.75 -31.41
C ASP A 27 4.69 0.28 -31.51
N LEU A 28 6.00 0.03 -31.41
CA LEU A 28 6.56 -1.33 -31.38
C LEU A 28 6.09 -2.12 -30.15
N LEU A 29 6.07 -1.51 -28.97
CA LEU A 29 5.57 -2.15 -27.75
C LEU A 29 4.07 -2.46 -27.88
N ALA A 30 3.27 -1.52 -28.38
CA ALA A 30 1.83 -1.68 -28.56
C ALA A 30 1.53 -2.83 -29.54
N ALA A 31 2.21 -2.88 -30.69
CA ALA A 31 2.05 -3.95 -31.67
C ALA A 31 2.45 -5.32 -31.09
N PHE A 32 3.58 -5.40 -30.39
CA PHE A 32 4.06 -6.65 -29.79
C PHE A 32 3.12 -7.17 -28.71
N THR A 33 2.65 -6.30 -27.82
CA THR A 33 1.74 -6.69 -26.74
C THR A 33 0.34 -6.99 -27.25
N ALA A 34 -0.16 -6.31 -28.27
CA ALA A 34 -1.41 -6.65 -28.96
C ALA A 34 -1.35 -8.05 -29.57
N ALA A 35 -0.25 -8.40 -30.26
CA ALA A 35 -0.05 -9.75 -30.79
C ALA A 35 -0.03 -10.82 -29.67
N GLY A 36 0.49 -10.48 -28.50
CA GLY A 36 0.42 -11.34 -27.31
C GLY A 36 -1.01 -11.50 -26.80
N GLU A 37 -1.79 -10.42 -26.72
CA GLU A 37 -3.21 -10.48 -26.34
C GLU A 37 -4.04 -11.31 -27.33
N ASP A 38 -3.74 -11.25 -28.63
CA ASP A 38 -4.38 -12.12 -29.64
C ASP A 38 -4.13 -13.61 -29.35
N GLN A 39 -2.91 -13.97 -28.92
CA GLN A 39 -2.59 -15.35 -28.52
C GLN A 39 -3.27 -15.76 -27.21
N LEU A 40 -3.44 -14.82 -26.28
CA LEU A 40 -4.15 -15.10 -25.02
C LEU A 40 -5.67 -15.24 -25.26
N GLY A 41 -6.23 -14.45 -26.17
CA GLY A 41 -7.66 -14.44 -26.48
C GLY A 41 -8.19 -15.71 -27.14
N VAL A 42 -7.30 -16.56 -27.71
CA VAL A 42 -7.69 -17.89 -28.24
C VAL A 42 -7.72 -18.99 -27.18
N LEU A 43 -7.18 -18.73 -25.99
CA LEU A 43 -7.17 -19.71 -24.90
C LEU A 43 -8.51 -19.68 -24.13
N PRO A 44 -8.92 -20.81 -23.52
CA PRO A 44 -9.96 -20.79 -22.50
C PRO A 44 -9.61 -19.82 -21.36
N ALA A 45 -10.63 -19.47 -20.55
CA ALA A 45 -10.40 -18.78 -19.29
C ALA A 45 -9.40 -19.56 -18.43
N LYS A 46 -8.59 -18.85 -17.64
CA LYS A 46 -7.52 -19.44 -16.81
C LYS A 46 -7.93 -20.72 -16.04
N PRO A 47 -9.07 -20.79 -15.33
CA PRO A 47 -9.45 -22.01 -14.61
C PRO A 47 -9.70 -23.23 -15.51
N ASP A 48 -9.99 -23.02 -16.79
CA ASP A 48 -10.30 -24.07 -17.77
C ASP A 48 -9.07 -24.52 -18.59
N ARG A 49 -7.89 -23.93 -18.33
CA ARG A 49 -6.66 -24.26 -19.07
C ARG A 49 -6.02 -25.55 -18.55
N GLY A 50 -5.70 -26.45 -19.47
CA GLY A 50 -4.79 -27.57 -19.18
C GLY A 50 -3.33 -27.11 -19.01
N PRO A 51 -2.43 -27.96 -18.47
CA PRO A 51 -1.05 -27.56 -18.18
C PRO A 51 -0.25 -27.02 -19.37
N ALA A 52 -0.51 -27.51 -20.59
CA ALA A 52 0.14 -27.00 -21.80
C ALA A 52 -0.35 -25.59 -22.18
N GLN A 53 -1.66 -25.34 -22.07
CA GLN A 53 -2.26 -24.03 -22.33
C GLN A 53 -1.80 -23.00 -21.30
N GLN A 54 -1.71 -23.38 -20.02
CA GLN A 54 -1.21 -22.49 -18.98
C GLN A 54 0.26 -22.13 -19.22
N ARG A 55 1.13 -23.12 -19.52
CA ARG A 55 2.54 -22.84 -19.85
C ARG A 55 2.70 -21.92 -21.06
N PHE A 56 1.84 -22.08 -22.07
CA PHE A 56 1.83 -21.19 -23.23
C PHE A 56 1.44 -19.76 -22.84
N ALA A 57 0.36 -19.59 -22.06
CA ALA A 57 -0.05 -18.29 -21.53
C ALA A 57 1.07 -17.63 -20.70
N ASP A 58 1.71 -18.38 -19.80
CA ASP A 58 2.81 -17.90 -18.98
C ASP A 58 3.99 -17.41 -19.83
N GLY A 59 4.31 -18.14 -20.91
CA GLY A 59 5.31 -17.74 -21.90
C GLY A 59 4.96 -16.43 -22.61
N VAL A 60 3.70 -16.27 -23.03
CA VAL A 60 3.21 -15.02 -23.65
C VAL A 60 3.33 -13.85 -22.69
N PHE A 61 2.81 -13.99 -21.47
CA PHE A 61 2.93 -12.94 -20.45
C PHE A 61 4.39 -12.61 -20.10
N ALA A 62 5.25 -13.62 -19.96
CA ALA A 62 6.66 -13.42 -19.65
C ALA A 62 7.36 -12.58 -20.73
N ALA A 63 7.12 -12.88 -22.00
CA ALA A 63 7.69 -12.14 -23.12
C ALA A 63 7.11 -10.71 -23.23
N CYS A 64 5.80 -10.51 -23.09
CA CYS A 64 5.19 -9.16 -23.02
C CYS A 64 5.76 -8.33 -21.86
N ARG A 65 5.87 -8.91 -20.66
CA ARG A 65 6.46 -8.26 -19.47
C ARG A 65 7.94 -7.93 -19.67
N ALA A 66 8.68 -8.78 -20.38
CA ALA A 66 10.07 -8.49 -20.74
C ALA A 66 10.17 -7.30 -21.71
N ALA A 67 9.29 -7.22 -22.71
CA ALA A 67 9.21 -6.08 -23.62
C ALA A 67 8.86 -4.78 -22.86
N ARG A 68 7.89 -4.80 -21.94
CA ARG A 68 7.56 -3.64 -21.08
C ARG A 68 8.77 -3.16 -20.28
N ARG A 69 9.51 -4.08 -19.66
CA ARG A 69 10.74 -3.74 -18.90
C ARG A 69 11.82 -3.13 -19.81
N ALA A 70 12.04 -3.71 -20.99
CA ALA A 70 13.05 -3.21 -21.93
C ALA A 70 12.69 -1.82 -22.46
N PHE A 71 11.41 -1.57 -22.77
CA PHE A 71 10.91 -0.26 -23.15
C PHE A 71 11.13 0.77 -22.03
N LEU A 72 10.70 0.45 -20.80
CA LEU A 72 10.82 1.36 -19.66
C LEU A 72 12.26 1.61 -19.21
N ALA A 73 13.15 0.63 -19.35
CA ALA A 73 14.57 0.81 -19.07
C ALA A 73 15.21 1.95 -19.89
N ARG A 74 14.65 2.24 -21.07
CA ARG A 74 15.07 3.34 -21.94
C ARG A 74 14.21 4.59 -21.76
N HIS A 75 12.90 4.43 -21.59
CA HIS A 75 11.93 5.51 -21.79
C HIS A 75 11.16 5.93 -20.54
N ALA A 76 11.42 5.36 -19.35
CA ALA A 76 10.62 5.63 -18.15
C ALA A 76 10.47 7.13 -17.83
N GLU A 77 11.56 7.92 -17.91
CA GLU A 77 11.47 9.36 -17.66
C GLU A 77 10.69 10.11 -18.76
N ALA A 78 10.89 9.75 -20.03
CA ALA A 78 10.20 10.38 -21.15
C ALA A 78 8.69 10.08 -21.13
N VAL A 79 8.31 8.83 -20.83
CA VAL A 79 6.93 8.42 -20.59
C VAL A 79 6.33 9.24 -19.44
N TYR A 80 7.04 9.32 -18.31
CA TYR A 80 6.56 10.07 -17.16
C TYR A 80 6.39 11.57 -17.45
N ASP A 81 7.33 12.16 -18.18
CA ASP A 81 7.25 13.56 -18.61
C ASP A 81 6.03 13.80 -19.48
N GLU A 82 5.72 12.91 -20.42
CA GLU A 82 4.53 13.03 -21.26
C GLU A 82 3.22 12.91 -20.46
N LEU A 83 3.19 12.04 -19.43
CA LEU A 83 2.03 11.86 -18.57
C LEU A 83 1.82 13.00 -17.56
N THR A 84 2.87 13.76 -17.25
CA THR A 84 2.88 14.80 -16.21
C THR A 84 3.15 16.21 -16.73
N ASP A 85 3.16 16.38 -18.05
CA ASP A 85 3.51 17.63 -18.73
C ASP A 85 4.87 18.17 -18.26
N GLY A 86 5.92 17.36 -18.42
CA GLY A 86 7.28 17.67 -17.98
C GLY A 86 7.41 17.86 -16.47
N ARG A 87 6.66 17.07 -15.67
CA ARG A 87 6.66 17.12 -14.19
C ARG A 87 6.17 18.47 -13.64
N THR A 88 5.27 19.12 -14.37
CA THR A 88 4.59 20.34 -13.89
C THR A 88 3.26 20.02 -13.20
N ARG A 89 2.69 18.84 -13.46
CA ARG A 89 1.43 18.38 -12.87
C ARG A 89 1.63 17.23 -11.90
N LEU A 90 1.18 17.39 -10.65
CA LEU A 90 1.12 16.32 -9.67
C LEU A 90 -0.03 15.34 -10.01
N VAL A 91 0.31 14.22 -10.65
CA VAL A 91 -0.64 13.14 -10.99
C VAL A 91 -0.49 12.02 -9.97
N ARG A 92 -1.58 11.66 -9.29
CA ARG A 92 -1.59 10.59 -8.28
C ARG A 92 -1.44 9.23 -8.95
N LEU A 93 -0.96 8.25 -8.18
CA LEU A 93 -0.61 6.92 -8.69
C LEU A 93 -1.73 6.21 -9.49
N PRO A 94 -3.00 6.16 -9.03
CA PRO A 94 -4.06 5.52 -9.82
C PRO A 94 -4.29 6.21 -11.17
N ASP A 95 -4.33 7.54 -11.16
CA ASP A 95 -4.52 8.35 -12.37
C ASP A 95 -3.34 8.22 -13.32
N LEU A 96 -2.11 8.13 -12.79
CA LEU A 96 -0.89 7.96 -13.57
C LEU A 96 -0.89 6.61 -14.30
N VAL A 97 -1.28 5.53 -13.61
CA VAL A 97 -1.36 4.20 -14.22
C VAL A 97 -2.45 4.14 -15.29
N SER A 98 -3.60 4.78 -15.06
CA SER A 98 -4.68 4.90 -16.05
C SER A 98 -4.22 5.70 -17.27
N ALA A 99 -3.58 6.85 -17.05
CA ALA A 99 -3.08 7.69 -18.13
C ALA A 99 -1.98 6.99 -18.94
N ALA A 100 -1.13 6.18 -18.29
CA ALA A 100 -0.15 5.34 -18.97
C ALA A 100 -0.81 4.33 -19.91
N ALA A 101 -1.91 3.70 -19.49
CA ALA A 101 -2.63 2.74 -20.33
C ALA A 101 -3.29 3.41 -21.54
N GLU A 102 -3.84 4.61 -21.35
CA GLU A 102 -4.49 5.39 -22.40
C GLU A 102 -3.48 5.97 -23.41
N ARG A 103 -2.34 6.47 -22.92
CA ARG A 103 -1.34 7.15 -23.77
C ARG A 103 -0.35 6.20 -24.42
N PHE A 104 -0.02 5.09 -23.76
CA PHE A 104 0.91 4.08 -24.22
C PHE A 104 0.23 2.70 -24.20
N PRO A 105 -0.63 2.39 -25.19
CA PRO A 105 -1.34 1.12 -25.23
C PRO A 105 -0.40 -0.07 -25.08
N GLY A 106 -0.79 -1.02 -24.21
CA GLY A 106 0.01 -2.20 -23.92
C GLY A 106 1.09 -2.02 -22.85
N LEU A 107 1.38 -0.79 -22.39
CA LEU A 107 2.34 -0.55 -21.30
C LEU A 107 1.81 -1.00 -19.93
N THR A 108 0.60 -0.56 -19.59
CA THR A 108 -0.17 -0.98 -18.41
C THR A 108 -1.56 -1.46 -18.87
N PRO A 109 -2.28 -2.26 -18.06
CA PRO A 109 -3.59 -2.75 -18.43
C PRO A 109 -4.62 -1.62 -18.54
N GLY A 110 -5.42 -1.67 -19.60
CA GLY A 110 -6.52 -0.73 -19.83
C GLY A 110 -7.70 -0.95 -18.89
N ARG A 111 -8.65 -0.01 -18.91
CA ARG A 111 -9.84 -0.04 -18.05
C ARG A 111 -10.67 -1.31 -18.22
N GLU A 112 -10.88 -1.76 -19.45
CA GLU A 112 -11.65 -2.99 -19.72
C GLU A 112 -10.95 -4.24 -19.19
N GLN A 113 -9.63 -4.33 -19.37
CA GLN A 113 -8.82 -5.43 -18.85
C GLN A 113 -8.87 -5.49 -17.32
N MET A 114 -8.78 -4.32 -16.65
CA MET A 114 -8.86 -4.26 -15.20
C MET A 114 -10.28 -4.55 -14.69
N ALA A 115 -11.32 -4.11 -15.40
CA ALA A 115 -12.71 -4.45 -15.05
C ALA A 115 -12.97 -5.97 -15.18
N ALA A 116 -12.41 -6.61 -16.20
CA ALA A 116 -12.49 -8.06 -16.37
C ALA A 116 -11.75 -8.80 -15.23
N GLU A 117 -10.54 -8.36 -14.87
CA GLU A 117 -9.80 -8.91 -13.72
C GLU A 117 -10.56 -8.75 -12.41
N ALA A 118 -11.15 -7.58 -12.17
CA ALA A 118 -11.88 -7.28 -10.93
C ALA A 118 -13.14 -8.15 -10.74
N ALA A 119 -13.66 -8.76 -11.81
CA ALA A 119 -14.80 -9.67 -11.73
C ALA A 119 -14.40 -11.11 -11.34
N LEU A 120 -13.11 -11.40 -11.21
CA LEU A 120 -12.57 -12.74 -10.96
C LEU A 120 -11.98 -12.85 -9.54
N VAL A 121 -12.10 -14.04 -8.96
CA VAL A 121 -11.33 -14.39 -7.76
C VAL A 121 -9.83 -14.36 -8.08
N GLN A 122 -9.01 -14.03 -7.08
CA GLN A 122 -7.57 -13.77 -7.28
C GLN A 122 -6.82 -14.92 -7.99
N ALA A 123 -7.23 -16.17 -7.76
CA ALA A 123 -6.61 -17.34 -8.41
C ALA A 123 -6.87 -17.42 -9.92
N ASP A 124 -8.03 -16.92 -10.37
CA ASP A 124 -8.51 -17.01 -11.75
C ASP A 124 -8.06 -15.83 -12.61
N LYS A 125 -7.50 -14.80 -11.96
CA LYS A 125 -6.92 -13.61 -12.61
C LYS A 125 -5.69 -13.92 -13.45
N GLU A 126 -5.48 -13.14 -14.51
CA GLU A 126 -4.31 -13.24 -15.40
C GLU A 126 -3.04 -12.58 -14.83
N GLY A 127 -3.18 -11.78 -13.77
CA GLY A 127 -2.06 -11.09 -13.16
C GLY A 127 -1.67 -9.81 -13.89
N ARG A 128 -2.65 -9.08 -14.42
CA ARG A 128 -2.43 -7.84 -15.17
C ARG A 128 -1.87 -6.72 -14.30
N GLU A 129 -2.09 -6.75 -12.98
CA GLU A 129 -1.46 -5.82 -12.04
C GLU A 129 0.08 -5.97 -11.98
N ILE A 130 0.66 -7.08 -12.44
CA ILE A 130 2.11 -7.22 -12.58
C ILE A 130 2.66 -6.18 -13.57
N ASP A 131 1.91 -5.86 -14.62
CA ASP A 131 2.32 -4.85 -15.60
C ASP A 131 2.29 -3.43 -15.00
N GLN A 132 1.33 -3.16 -14.11
CA GLN A 132 1.31 -1.94 -13.30
C GLN A 132 2.53 -1.90 -12.37
N GLY A 133 2.88 -3.02 -11.72
CA GLY A 133 4.09 -3.14 -10.88
C GLY A 133 5.38 -2.84 -11.64
N ILE A 134 5.50 -3.30 -12.89
CA ILE A 134 6.64 -3.00 -13.78
C ILE A 134 6.72 -1.50 -14.06
N PHE A 135 5.60 -0.87 -14.43
CA PHE A 135 5.55 0.58 -14.68
C PHE A 135 5.90 1.40 -13.43
N CYS A 136 5.24 1.11 -12.30
CA CYS A 136 5.48 1.80 -11.04
C CYS A 136 6.93 1.65 -10.57
N SER A 137 7.51 0.45 -10.72
CA SER A 137 8.91 0.18 -10.40
C SER A 137 9.86 1.04 -11.23
N ALA A 138 9.64 1.13 -12.55
CA ALA A 138 10.49 1.93 -13.42
C ALA A 138 10.41 3.44 -13.12
N VAL A 139 9.21 3.95 -12.85
CA VAL A 139 9.00 5.35 -12.45
C VAL A 139 9.70 5.65 -11.12
N LEU A 140 9.53 4.79 -10.11
CA LEU A 140 10.14 4.97 -8.80
C LEU A 140 11.67 4.81 -8.83
N HIS A 141 12.21 4.00 -9.74
CA HIS A 141 13.66 3.87 -9.93
C HIS A 141 14.33 5.16 -10.43
N SER A 142 13.63 5.97 -11.24
CA SER A 142 14.12 7.30 -11.62
C SER A 142 14.22 8.22 -10.40
N PRO A 143 15.39 8.83 -10.13
CA PRO A 143 15.53 9.82 -9.08
C PRO A 143 14.67 11.06 -9.28
N THR A 144 14.32 11.40 -10.51
CA THR A 144 13.53 12.61 -10.83
C THR A 144 12.04 12.31 -10.83
N ALA A 145 11.59 11.37 -11.68
CA ALA A 145 10.19 10.97 -11.79
C ALA A 145 9.69 10.33 -10.49
N GLY A 146 10.49 9.48 -9.85
CA GLY A 146 10.11 8.82 -8.60
C GLY A 146 9.91 9.81 -7.44
N ARG A 147 10.77 10.83 -7.32
CA ARG A 147 10.59 11.90 -6.31
C ARG A 147 9.35 12.74 -6.60
N HIS A 148 9.11 13.08 -7.87
CA HIS A 148 7.92 13.82 -8.26
C HIS A 148 6.62 13.03 -8.02
N LEU A 149 6.61 11.72 -8.25
CA LEU A 149 5.48 10.84 -7.91
C LEU A 149 5.24 10.80 -6.40
N ILE A 150 6.30 10.73 -5.59
CA ILE A 150 6.17 10.80 -4.13
C ILE A 150 5.54 12.12 -3.71
N ASP A 151 5.99 13.26 -4.26
CA ASP A 151 5.40 14.57 -4.00
C ASP A 151 3.90 14.59 -4.39
N ALA A 152 3.53 14.00 -5.54
CA ALA A 152 2.14 13.90 -5.97
C ALA A 152 1.27 13.07 -5.00
N MET A 153 1.83 12.00 -4.43
CA MET A 153 1.14 11.17 -3.45
C MET A 153 1.05 11.81 -2.07
N LEU A 154 2.00 12.69 -1.71
CA LEU A 154 1.95 13.51 -0.50
C LEU A 154 0.98 14.70 -0.60
N ALA A 155 0.50 15.05 -1.79
CA ALA A 155 -0.51 16.08 -1.93
C ALA A 155 -1.86 15.67 -1.28
N PRO A 156 -2.63 16.63 -0.74
CA PRO A 156 -3.94 16.34 -0.18
C PRO A 156 -4.88 15.76 -1.22
N THR A 157 -5.59 14.71 -0.85
CA THR A 157 -6.60 14.07 -1.67
C THR A 157 -7.74 15.04 -1.97
N PRO A 158 -8.37 14.94 -3.16
CA PRO A 158 -9.55 15.74 -3.48
C PRO A 158 -10.67 15.59 -2.44
N ARG A 159 -10.89 14.36 -1.95
CA ARG A 159 -11.89 14.05 -0.91
C ARG A 159 -11.63 14.81 0.38
N ALA A 160 -10.41 14.82 0.90
CA ALA A 160 -10.09 15.56 2.13
C ALA A 160 -10.26 17.07 1.95
N ARG A 161 -9.86 17.64 0.81
CA ARG A 161 -10.07 19.07 0.52
C ARG A 161 -11.54 19.46 0.53
N GLN A 162 -12.40 18.62 -0.05
CA GLN A 162 -13.84 18.83 -0.06
C GLN A 162 -14.45 18.74 1.35
N LEU A 163 -13.96 17.82 2.18
CA LEU A 163 -14.50 17.55 3.51
C LEU A 163 -13.94 18.47 4.62
N LEU A 164 -12.82 19.16 4.37
CA LEU A 164 -12.12 19.98 5.39
C LEU A 164 -13.02 21.04 6.03
N GLY A 165 -13.85 21.72 5.25
CA GLY A 165 -14.77 22.75 5.78
C GLY A 165 -15.80 22.17 6.76
N ALA A 166 -16.39 21.03 6.40
CA ALA A 166 -17.38 20.35 7.24
C ALA A 166 -16.74 19.80 8.53
N PHE A 167 -15.57 19.17 8.41
CA PHE A 167 -14.80 18.70 9.57
C PHE A 167 -14.44 19.87 10.51
N ARG A 168 -13.99 21.00 9.97
CA ARG A 168 -13.65 22.17 10.78
C ARG A 168 -14.82 22.75 11.55
N ALA A 169 -16.01 22.74 10.95
CA ALA A 169 -17.22 23.29 11.55
C ALA A 169 -17.79 22.40 12.68
N ALA A 170 -17.72 21.08 12.52
CA ALA A 170 -18.32 20.12 13.45
C ALA A 170 -17.33 19.53 14.46
N ASP A 171 -16.03 19.75 14.27
CA ASP A 171 -14.93 19.08 15.01
C ASP A 171 -15.01 17.55 14.96
N ARG A 172 -15.80 17.03 14.01
CA ARG A 172 -16.08 15.61 13.83
C ARG A 172 -16.46 15.34 12.38
N ILE A 173 -16.01 14.21 11.86
CA ILE A 173 -16.50 13.68 10.59
C ILE A 173 -16.51 12.16 10.64
N GLU A 174 -17.58 11.57 10.13
CA GLU A 174 -17.76 10.14 10.00
C GLU A 174 -17.60 9.76 8.53
N LEU A 175 -16.61 8.90 8.27
CA LEU A 175 -16.39 8.23 7.00
C LEU A 175 -16.96 6.81 7.10
N ASP A 176 -16.85 6.01 6.04
CA ASP A 176 -17.48 4.69 5.98
C ASP A 176 -16.91 3.72 7.03
N THR A 177 -15.60 3.81 7.27
CA THR A 177 -14.84 2.89 8.13
C THR A 177 -13.95 3.61 9.14
N VAL A 178 -14.00 4.94 9.18
CA VAL A 178 -13.17 5.76 10.07
C VAL A 178 -13.98 6.92 10.64
N LEU A 179 -13.84 7.17 11.92
CA LEU A 179 -14.28 8.40 12.56
C LEU A 179 -13.07 9.31 12.81
N VAL A 180 -13.21 10.61 12.55
CA VAL A 180 -12.25 11.62 13.00
C VAL A 180 -12.94 12.60 13.93
N GLU A 181 -12.38 12.82 15.12
CA GLU A 181 -12.85 13.78 16.12
C GLU A 181 -11.71 14.66 16.63
N ARG A 182 -11.86 15.98 16.57
CA ARG A 182 -10.94 16.91 17.23
C ARG A 182 -11.31 17.03 18.71
N ARG A 183 -10.33 16.77 19.58
CA ARG A 183 -10.45 16.95 21.04
C ARG A 183 -9.32 17.87 21.49
N GLY A 184 -9.65 19.11 21.84
CA GLY A 184 -8.64 20.13 22.11
C GLY A 184 -7.72 20.33 20.90
N HIS A 185 -6.41 20.12 21.08
CA HIS A 185 -5.42 20.19 20.00
C HIS A 185 -5.06 18.82 19.41
N ALA A 186 -5.77 17.75 19.74
CA ALA A 186 -5.57 16.43 19.16
C ALA A 186 -6.71 16.07 18.19
N ALA A 187 -6.42 15.20 17.23
CA ALA A 187 -7.43 14.55 16.41
C ALA A 187 -7.39 13.04 16.61
N HIS A 188 -8.50 12.48 17.08
CA HIS A 188 -8.68 11.05 17.27
C HIS A 188 -9.27 10.46 16.01
N VAL A 189 -8.47 9.63 15.33
CA VAL A 189 -8.84 8.82 14.18
C VAL A 189 -9.14 7.41 14.71
N THR A 190 -10.42 7.03 14.68
CA THR A 190 -10.90 5.76 15.20
C THR A 190 -11.28 4.82 14.06
N PHE A 191 -10.69 3.63 14.03
CA PHE A 191 -10.96 2.61 13.01
C PHE A 191 -12.24 1.85 13.35
N ARG A 192 -13.20 1.84 12.42
CA ARG A 192 -14.57 1.34 12.60
C ARG A 192 -14.97 0.26 11.59
N ASN A 193 -14.03 -0.55 11.11
CA ASN A 193 -14.33 -1.76 10.35
C ASN A 193 -14.58 -2.95 11.31
N ALA A 194 -15.54 -2.78 12.22
CA ALA A 194 -15.76 -3.65 13.38
C ALA A 194 -16.13 -5.09 13.01
N HIS A 195 -16.76 -5.30 11.86
CA HIS A 195 -17.17 -6.63 11.38
C HIS A 195 -15.98 -7.52 10.98
N THR A 196 -14.81 -6.92 10.73
CA THR A 196 -13.60 -7.63 10.28
C THR A 196 -12.43 -7.42 11.22
N LEU A 197 -12.67 -6.99 12.48
CA LEU A 197 -11.61 -6.70 13.44
C LEU A 197 -10.63 -5.64 12.94
N ASN A 198 -11.14 -4.63 12.22
CA ASN A 198 -10.32 -3.62 11.55
C ASN A 198 -9.31 -4.22 10.56
N ALA A 199 -9.72 -5.27 9.84
CA ALA A 199 -8.96 -5.74 8.70
C ALA A 199 -8.98 -4.69 7.57
N GLU A 200 -7.82 -4.49 6.96
CA GLU A 200 -7.60 -3.50 5.91
C GLU A 200 -8.17 -4.00 4.58
N ASP A 201 -9.03 -3.19 3.99
CA ASP A 201 -9.54 -3.30 2.62
C ASP A 201 -9.38 -1.95 1.89
N ASN A 202 -9.71 -1.86 0.60
CA ASN A 202 -9.54 -0.61 -0.16
C ASN A 202 -10.30 0.58 0.47
N ARG A 203 -11.44 0.33 1.13
CA ARG A 203 -12.27 1.39 1.75
C ARG A 203 -11.57 1.95 2.98
N LEU A 204 -11.08 1.07 3.86
CA LEU A 204 -10.35 1.50 5.06
C LEU A 204 -9.11 2.31 4.68
N ILE A 205 -8.35 1.89 3.67
CA ILE A 205 -7.17 2.65 3.23
C ILE A 205 -7.55 4.03 2.67
N ALA A 206 -8.61 4.12 1.85
CA ALA A 206 -9.08 5.40 1.31
C ALA A 206 -9.60 6.35 2.40
N ASP A 207 -10.30 5.83 3.40
CA ASP A 207 -10.78 6.59 4.55
C ASP A 207 -9.61 7.03 5.46
N LEU A 208 -8.61 6.18 5.68
CA LEU A 208 -7.41 6.53 6.43
C LEU A 208 -6.60 7.63 5.76
N GLU A 209 -6.42 7.59 4.43
CA GLU A 209 -5.75 8.69 3.72
C GLU A 209 -6.53 10.00 3.83
N THR A 210 -7.86 9.93 3.71
CA THR A 210 -8.73 11.09 3.89
C THR A 210 -8.61 11.65 5.32
N ALA A 211 -8.64 10.77 6.33
CA ALA A 211 -8.52 11.15 7.73
C ALA A 211 -7.16 11.79 8.04
N VAL A 212 -6.06 11.18 7.57
CA VAL A 212 -4.70 11.72 7.74
C VAL A 212 -4.57 13.10 7.10
N ASP A 213 -5.09 13.29 5.89
CA ASP A 213 -5.11 14.60 5.23
C ASP A 213 -5.86 15.64 6.06
N LEU A 214 -7.06 15.31 6.55
CA LEU A 214 -7.85 16.22 7.39
C LEU A 214 -7.11 16.62 8.67
N VAL A 215 -6.48 15.64 9.32
CA VAL A 215 -5.65 15.88 10.51
C VAL A 215 -4.48 16.81 10.20
N LEU A 216 -3.78 16.61 9.08
CA LEU A 216 -2.62 17.42 8.71
C LEU A 216 -3.02 18.83 8.22
N LEU A 217 -4.15 18.98 7.52
CA LEU A 217 -4.66 20.25 6.98
C LEU A 217 -5.27 21.18 8.02
N ASP A 218 -5.81 20.67 9.12
CA ASP A 218 -6.45 21.50 10.15
C ASP A 218 -5.41 22.07 11.13
N ASP A 219 -5.10 23.35 11.01
CA ASP A 219 -4.11 24.07 11.82
C ASP A 219 -4.43 24.12 13.33
N ARG A 220 -5.67 23.81 13.72
CA ARG A 220 -6.09 23.69 15.13
C ARG A 220 -5.59 22.40 15.77
N ILE A 221 -5.21 21.41 14.97
CA ILE A 221 -4.69 20.11 15.42
C ILE A 221 -3.17 20.13 15.43
N ARG A 222 -2.58 19.66 16.53
CA ARG A 222 -1.14 19.51 16.74
C ARG A 222 -0.69 18.05 16.80
N VAL A 223 -1.54 17.13 17.23
CA VAL A 223 -1.22 15.71 17.40
C VAL A 223 -2.33 14.84 16.80
N GLY A 224 -1.98 13.83 16.03
CA GLY A 224 -2.92 12.79 15.60
C GLY A 224 -2.91 11.60 16.55
N VAL A 225 -4.05 10.96 16.75
CA VAL A 225 -4.19 9.74 17.57
C VAL A 225 -4.90 8.68 16.75
N LEU A 226 -4.30 7.49 16.64
CA LEU A 226 -4.84 6.33 15.94
C LEU A 226 -5.27 5.28 16.96
N ARG A 227 -6.52 4.83 16.92
CA ARG A 227 -7.01 3.77 17.80
C ARG A 227 -8.11 2.95 17.13
N GLY A 228 -8.20 1.67 17.46
CA GLY A 228 -9.31 0.83 17.03
C GLY A 228 -10.58 1.06 17.85
N ASP A 229 -11.75 0.95 17.22
CA ASP A 229 -13.01 0.92 17.96
C ASP A 229 -13.31 -0.44 18.59
N GLU A 230 -14.35 -0.46 19.43
CA GLU A 230 -14.94 -1.70 19.90
C GLU A 230 -15.47 -2.54 18.75
N VAL A 231 -15.25 -3.86 18.82
CA VAL A 231 -15.62 -4.77 17.74
C VAL A 231 -16.77 -5.70 18.11
N ASN A 232 -17.63 -5.97 17.13
CA ASN A 232 -18.78 -6.86 17.25
C ASN A 232 -18.41 -8.28 16.79
N HIS A 233 -17.36 -8.85 17.37
CA HIS A 233 -16.90 -10.21 17.07
C HIS A 233 -17.02 -11.11 18.30
N PRO A 234 -17.56 -12.35 18.22
CA PRO A 234 -17.83 -13.18 19.40
C PRO A 234 -16.63 -13.38 20.34
N ARG A 235 -15.41 -13.47 19.79
CA ARG A 235 -14.17 -13.64 20.58
C ARG A 235 -13.62 -12.35 21.20
N TYR A 236 -14.06 -11.19 20.72
CA TYR A 236 -13.54 -9.87 21.09
C TYR A 236 -14.69 -8.90 21.45
N ALA A 237 -15.85 -9.43 21.82
CA ALA A 237 -17.04 -8.64 22.10
C ALA A 237 -16.77 -7.65 23.23
N GLY A 238 -17.10 -6.38 23.00
CA GLY A 238 -16.86 -5.29 23.96
C GLY A 238 -15.38 -4.94 24.16
N ARG A 239 -14.47 -5.46 23.34
CA ARG A 239 -13.06 -5.08 23.33
C ARG A 239 -12.75 -4.20 22.14
N ARG A 240 -11.84 -3.25 22.32
CA ARG A 240 -11.23 -2.49 21.22
C ARG A 240 -10.18 -3.34 20.52
N VAL A 241 -10.13 -3.26 19.20
CA VAL A 241 -9.13 -3.97 18.39
C VAL A 241 -8.49 -3.00 17.42
N PHE A 242 -7.15 -2.86 17.49
CA PHE A 242 -6.43 -1.95 16.60
C PHE A 242 -6.50 -2.41 15.14
N SER A 243 -5.88 -3.54 14.77
CA SER A 243 -6.00 -4.05 13.40
C SER A 243 -5.60 -5.51 13.27
N ALA A 244 -6.41 -6.25 12.50
CA ALA A 244 -6.16 -7.64 12.13
C ALA A 244 -5.30 -7.82 10.86
N GLY A 245 -4.74 -6.74 10.31
CA GLY A 245 -3.96 -6.77 9.07
C GLY A 245 -4.84 -6.80 7.82
N ILE A 246 -4.33 -7.31 6.71
CA ILE A 246 -5.05 -7.33 5.43
C ILE A 246 -6.31 -8.22 5.50
N ASN A 247 -7.40 -7.78 4.88
CA ASN A 247 -8.61 -8.60 4.75
C ASN A 247 -8.36 -9.78 3.79
N LEU A 248 -8.11 -10.96 4.35
CA LEU A 248 -7.82 -12.18 3.58
C LEU A 248 -8.99 -12.65 2.71
N LYS A 249 -10.24 -12.30 3.06
CA LYS A 249 -11.40 -12.62 2.22
C LYS A 249 -11.36 -11.79 0.95
N ASP A 250 -11.13 -10.49 1.09
CA ASP A 250 -11.06 -9.56 -0.03
C ASP A 250 -9.84 -9.89 -0.90
N LEU A 251 -8.69 -10.24 -0.27
CA LEU A 251 -7.51 -10.71 -1.00
C LEU A 251 -7.81 -11.96 -1.84
N ARG A 252 -8.52 -12.94 -1.29
CA ARG A 252 -8.94 -14.15 -2.02
C ARG A 252 -9.87 -13.81 -3.18
N ASN A 253 -10.85 -12.97 -2.91
CA ASN A 253 -11.89 -12.60 -3.86
C ASN A 253 -11.37 -11.70 -4.99
N GLY A 254 -10.12 -11.23 -4.90
CA GLY A 254 -9.55 -10.34 -5.89
C GLY A 254 -9.90 -8.87 -5.65
N ASP A 255 -10.37 -8.52 -4.46
CA ASP A 255 -10.86 -7.19 -4.12
C ASP A 255 -9.75 -6.30 -3.51
N ILE A 256 -8.49 -6.75 -3.45
CA ILE A 256 -7.36 -5.92 -2.99
C ILE A 256 -6.60 -5.37 -4.18
N SER A 257 -6.60 -4.05 -4.34
CA SER A 257 -5.96 -3.35 -5.45
C SER A 257 -4.45 -3.22 -5.25
N PHE A 258 -3.65 -3.58 -6.25
CA PHE A 258 -2.20 -3.32 -6.19
C PHE A 258 -1.89 -1.83 -6.07
N VAL A 259 -2.55 -1.01 -6.90
CA VAL A 259 -2.25 0.42 -7.01
C VAL A 259 -2.86 1.22 -5.85
N GLU A 260 -4.10 0.94 -5.47
CA GLU A 260 -4.81 1.75 -4.46
C GLU A 260 -4.53 1.28 -3.04
N PHE A 261 -4.34 -0.04 -2.85
CA PHE A 261 -4.10 -0.62 -1.54
C PHE A 261 -2.62 -0.90 -1.31
N LEU A 262 -2.00 -1.82 -2.05
CA LEU A 262 -0.67 -2.34 -1.70
C LEU A 262 0.42 -1.28 -1.83
N LEU A 263 0.49 -0.60 -2.98
CA LEU A 263 1.45 0.49 -3.22
C LEU A 263 0.89 1.85 -2.77
N GLY A 264 -0.41 2.07 -2.96
CA GLY A 264 -1.09 3.32 -2.63
C GLY A 264 -1.01 3.68 -1.15
N ARG A 265 -1.19 2.71 -0.23
CA ARG A 265 -1.07 2.96 1.22
C ARG A 265 0.33 3.43 1.63
N GLU A 266 1.36 2.87 1.00
CA GLU A 266 2.77 3.14 1.33
C GLU A 266 3.23 4.50 0.84
N LEU A 267 2.77 4.92 -0.36
CA LEU A 267 3.02 6.25 -0.93
C LEU A 267 2.11 7.34 -0.37
N GLY A 268 0.90 6.98 0.04
CA GLY A 268 -0.13 7.86 0.56
C GLY A 268 -0.03 8.03 2.08
N TYR A 269 -1.05 7.58 2.80
CA TYR A 269 -1.26 7.96 4.21
C TYR A 269 -0.09 7.58 5.14
N LEU A 270 0.58 6.43 4.93
CA LEU A 270 1.73 6.05 5.75
C LEU A 270 2.89 7.01 5.56
N ASN A 271 3.15 7.43 4.32
CA ASN A 271 4.18 8.41 4.02
C ASN A 271 3.79 9.81 4.52
N LYS A 272 2.52 10.17 4.46
CA LYS A 272 2.00 11.44 5.00
C LYS A 272 2.12 11.51 6.52
N ILE A 273 1.86 10.41 7.23
CA ILE A 273 2.13 10.30 8.68
C ILE A 273 3.61 10.53 8.97
N TYR A 274 4.50 9.91 8.17
CA TYR A 274 5.94 9.96 8.40
C TYR A 274 6.63 11.28 7.97
N ARG A 275 6.21 11.87 6.84
CA ARG A 275 6.89 13.01 6.16
C ARG A 275 6.06 14.29 6.08
N GLY A 276 4.79 14.20 6.44
CA GLY A 276 3.84 15.30 6.29
C GLY A 276 3.20 15.40 4.92
N LEU A 277 2.23 16.29 4.83
CA LEU A 277 1.41 16.57 3.68
C LEU A 277 2.02 17.71 2.84
N LEU A 278 2.13 17.53 1.53
CA LEU A 278 2.60 18.58 0.61
C LEU A 278 1.51 19.64 0.40
N THR A 279 1.66 20.82 1.00
CA THR A 279 0.63 21.88 0.98
C THR A 279 1.02 23.09 0.14
N ALA A 280 2.32 23.31 -0.08
CA ALA A 280 2.84 24.41 -0.89
C ALA A 280 3.92 23.91 -1.87
N PRO A 281 3.53 23.17 -2.93
CA PRO A 281 4.48 22.62 -3.90
C PRO A 281 5.33 23.69 -4.61
N GLU A 282 4.81 24.91 -4.74
CA GLU A 282 5.45 26.07 -5.38
C GLU A 282 6.54 26.74 -4.53
N HIS A 283 6.59 26.46 -3.21
CA HIS A 283 7.59 27.05 -2.34
C HIS A 283 8.99 26.48 -2.62
N THR A 284 9.96 27.38 -2.84
CA THR A 284 11.37 27.02 -3.08
C THR A 284 12.12 26.70 -1.79
N ALA A 285 11.67 27.22 -0.65
CA ALA A 285 12.19 26.87 0.67
C ALA A 285 11.67 25.48 1.08
N TRP A 286 12.57 24.51 1.15
CA TRP A 286 12.27 23.11 1.48
C TRP A 286 11.56 22.94 2.84
N ALA A 287 11.75 23.87 3.78
CA ALA A 287 11.15 23.83 5.11
C ALA A 287 9.61 23.96 5.06
N ASP A 288 9.07 24.73 4.11
CA ASP A 288 7.66 25.15 4.12
C ASP A 288 6.79 24.40 3.11
N ARG A 289 7.34 23.40 2.42
CA ARG A 289 6.59 22.61 1.43
C ARG A 289 5.60 21.64 2.08
N THR A 290 5.98 21.05 3.21
CA THR A 290 5.17 20.03 3.90
C THR A 290 4.75 20.42 5.31
N VAL A 291 3.54 20.02 5.68
CA VAL A 291 3.01 20.13 7.05
C VAL A 291 3.01 18.74 7.68
N GLN A 292 3.70 18.59 8.80
CA GLN A 292 3.77 17.33 9.55
C GLN A 292 3.33 17.54 10.99
N LYS A 293 2.79 16.48 11.59
CA LYS A 293 2.35 16.45 12.98
C LYS A 293 2.79 15.13 13.60
N PRO A 294 3.11 15.10 14.91
CA PRO A 294 3.35 13.86 15.60
C PRO A 294 2.06 13.03 15.76
N TRP A 295 2.23 11.71 15.86
CA TRP A 295 1.16 10.72 15.92
C TRP A 295 1.33 9.73 17.09
N VAL A 296 0.24 9.48 17.79
CA VAL A 296 0.11 8.45 18.83
C VAL A 296 -0.67 7.25 18.28
N GLY A 297 -0.22 6.03 18.53
CA GLY A 297 -0.97 4.80 18.30
C GLY A 297 -1.34 4.14 19.62
N ALA A 298 -2.62 3.80 19.80
CA ALA A 298 -3.13 3.09 20.98
C ALA A 298 -3.60 1.69 20.60
N VAL A 299 -2.95 0.66 21.14
CA VAL A 299 -3.14 -0.76 20.78
C VAL A 299 -3.77 -1.53 21.94
N ASP A 300 -5.09 -1.66 21.90
CA ASP A 300 -5.86 -2.34 22.95
C ASP A 300 -5.74 -3.88 22.92
N SER A 301 -5.77 -4.51 21.74
CA SER A 301 -5.75 -5.98 21.62
C SER A 301 -4.58 -6.51 20.80
N PHE A 302 -4.42 -6.04 19.56
CA PHE A 302 -3.32 -6.47 18.70
C PHE A 302 -3.19 -5.57 17.49
N ALA A 303 -1.97 -5.50 16.97
CA ALA A 303 -1.65 -4.92 15.67
C ALA A 303 -0.97 -5.98 14.81
N ILE A 304 -1.68 -6.47 13.80
CA ILE A 304 -1.22 -7.54 12.91
C ILE A 304 -1.00 -6.97 11.51
N GLY A 305 0.01 -7.47 10.79
CA GLY A 305 0.20 -7.16 9.38
C GLY A 305 0.37 -5.66 9.13
N GLY A 306 -0.46 -5.07 8.28
CA GLY A 306 -0.39 -3.64 8.01
C GLY A 306 -0.71 -2.75 9.22
N GLY A 307 -1.43 -3.26 10.23
CA GLY A 307 -1.60 -2.63 11.53
C GLY A 307 -0.27 -2.47 12.28
N MET A 308 0.57 -3.52 12.32
CA MET A 308 1.91 -3.40 12.91
C MET A 308 2.78 -2.46 12.08
N GLN A 309 2.68 -2.49 10.74
CA GLN A 309 3.43 -1.59 9.86
C GLN A 309 3.10 -0.11 10.11
N LEU A 310 1.85 0.19 10.44
CA LEU A 310 1.41 1.53 10.82
C LEU A 310 2.11 2.02 12.09
N LEU A 311 2.32 1.15 13.08
CA LEU A 311 3.04 1.51 14.30
C LEU A 311 4.49 1.97 14.02
N LEU A 312 5.12 1.42 12.97
CA LEU A 312 6.52 1.70 12.61
C LEU A 312 6.75 3.12 12.04
N VAL A 313 5.70 3.94 11.92
CA VAL A 313 5.79 5.34 11.48
C VAL A 313 5.30 6.36 12.53
N LEU A 314 4.88 5.90 13.70
CA LEU A 314 4.32 6.74 14.78
C LEU A 314 5.41 7.26 15.71
N ASP A 315 5.10 8.33 16.46
CA ASP A 315 6.01 8.95 17.44
C ASP A 315 5.88 8.34 18.83
N ARG A 316 4.69 7.84 19.14
CA ARG A 316 4.40 7.18 20.41
C ARG A 316 3.45 6.03 20.18
N VAL A 317 3.79 4.86 20.68
CA VAL A 317 2.93 3.68 20.68
C VAL A 317 2.67 3.27 22.11
N ILE A 318 1.39 3.15 22.47
CA ILE A 318 0.92 2.72 23.78
C ILE A 318 0.14 1.43 23.57
N ALA A 319 0.39 0.42 24.38
CA ALA A 319 -0.32 -0.85 24.30
C ALA A 319 -0.94 -1.24 25.64
N GLU A 320 -2.07 -1.94 25.58
CA GLU A 320 -2.66 -2.54 26.77
C GLU A 320 -1.90 -3.83 27.15
N GLU A 321 -1.90 -4.16 28.44
CA GLU A 321 -1.45 -5.47 28.91
C GLU A 321 -2.16 -6.61 28.17
N GLY A 322 -1.37 -7.58 27.68
CA GLY A 322 -1.88 -8.70 26.88
C GLY A 322 -2.09 -8.41 25.40
N ALA A 323 -1.80 -7.18 24.95
CA ALA A 323 -1.72 -6.89 23.52
C ALA A 323 -0.51 -7.57 22.86
N TYR A 324 -0.52 -7.68 21.52
CA TYR A 324 0.62 -8.20 20.77
C TYR A 324 0.78 -7.60 19.37
N PHE A 325 1.98 -7.76 18.82
CA PHE A 325 2.39 -7.25 17.51
C PHE A 325 2.93 -8.38 16.64
N SER A 326 2.53 -8.43 15.36
CA SER A 326 3.08 -9.41 14.42
C SER A 326 3.06 -8.96 12.96
N LEU A 327 4.05 -9.43 12.19
CA LEU A 327 4.06 -9.37 10.72
C LEU A 327 4.01 -10.81 10.18
N PRO A 328 2.82 -11.41 10.02
CA PRO A 328 2.68 -12.79 9.54
C PRO A 328 2.95 -12.93 8.03
N ALA A 329 3.80 -12.10 7.43
CA ALA A 329 4.11 -12.10 6.00
C ALA A 329 4.65 -13.43 5.48
N ALA A 330 5.49 -14.12 6.25
CA ALA A 330 5.92 -15.47 5.91
C ALA A 330 4.73 -16.44 5.77
N GLU A 331 3.67 -16.22 6.57
CA GLU A 331 2.46 -17.03 6.54
C GLU A 331 1.40 -16.53 5.54
N GLU A 332 1.38 -15.25 5.18
CA GLU A 332 0.49 -14.67 4.17
C GLU A 332 1.06 -14.80 2.76
N GLY A 333 2.38 -14.91 2.66
CA GLY A 333 3.14 -15.04 1.42
C GLY A 333 3.33 -13.72 0.65
N ILE A 334 2.84 -12.59 1.14
CA ILE A 334 3.10 -11.25 0.60
C ILE A 334 4.27 -10.56 1.31
N VAL A 335 4.78 -9.48 0.73
CA VAL A 335 5.73 -8.59 1.40
C VAL A 335 4.95 -7.71 2.40
N PRO A 336 5.38 -7.58 3.68
CA PRO A 336 4.68 -6.77 4.66
C PRO A 336 4.99 -5.28 4.47
N GLY A 337 4.60 -4.72 3.31
CA GLY A 337 4.81 -3.33 2.94
C GLY A 337 6.24 -2.87 3.23
N LEU A 338 6.37 -1.75 3.94
CA LEU A 338 7.67 -1.23 4.38
C LEU A 338 8.17 -1.82 5.72
N GLY A 339 7.52 -2.86 6.25
CA GLY A 339 7.96 -3.56 7.46
C GLY A 339 9.41 -4.05 7.38
N ASN A 340 9.86 -4.53 6.21
CA ASN A 340 11.24 -4.97 6.02
C ASN A 340 12.25 -3.81 6.10
N LEU A 341 11.86 -2.62 5.67
CA LEU A 341 12.68 -1.42 5.74
C LEU A 341 12.75 -0.87 7.16
N ARG A 342 11.61 -0.86 7.86
CA ARG A 342 11.44 -0.11 9.12
C ARG A 342 11.73 -0.92 10.37
N LEU A 343 11.28 -2.18 10.43
CA LEU A 343 11.40 -2.99 11.65
C LEU A 343 12.86 -3.23 12.07
N GLY A 344 13.75 -3.45 11.09
CA GLY A 344 15.17 -3.67 11.35
C GLY A 344 15.86 -2.48 12.03
N ARG A 345 15.37 -1.25 11.83
CA ARG A 345 15.91 -0.04 12.47
C ARG A 345 15.55 0.02 13.95
N LEU A 346 14.35 -0.41 14.29
CA LEU A 346 13.83 -0.37 15.65
C LEU A 346 14.32 -1.55 16.48
N THR A 347 14.25 -2.77 15.93
CA THR A 347 14.50 -3.99 16.70
C THR A 347 15.91 -4.58 16.51
N GLY A 348 16.69 -3.98 15.61
CA GLY A 348 17.89 -4.61 15.08
C GLY A 348 17.57 -5.81 14.16
N ALA A 349 18.63 -6.35 13.57
CA ALA A 349 18.50 -7.24 12.43
C ALA A 349 18.02 -8.67 12.79
N ARG A 350 18.25 -9.14 14.03
CA ARG A 350 17.88 -10.51 14.44
C ARG A 350 16.41 -10.63 14.80
N VAL A 351 15.89 -9.72 15.63
CA VAL A 351 14.47 -9.68 15.99
C VAL A 351 13.62 -9.45 14.73
N ALA A 352 13.99 -8.51 13.87
CA ALA A 352 13.28 -8.28 12.61
C ALA A 352 13.17 -9.54 11.74
N ARG A 353 14.24 -10.35 11.65
CA ARG A 353 14.20 -11.63 10.90
C ARG A 353 13.35 -12.69 11.59
N GLN A 354 13.38 -12.77 12.92
CA GLN A 354 12.49 -13.68 13.64
C GLN A 354 11.02 -13.33 13.41
N VAL A 355 10.67 -12.05 13.40
CA VAL A 355 9.30 -11.58 13.15
C VAL A 355 8.91 -11.81 11.68
N ILE A 356 9.68 -11.27 10.73
CA ILE A 356 9.28 -11.25 9.31
C ILE A 356 9.46 -12.62 8.64
N LEU A 357 10.58 -13.30 8.89
CA LEU A 357 10.90 -14.58 8.24
C LEU A 357 10.43 -15.77 9.08
N GLY A 358 10.46 -15.65 10.41
CA GLY A 358 10.10 -16.71 11.35
C GLY A 358 8.67 -16.64 11.88
N GLY A 359 7.91 -15.60 11.58
CA GLY A 359 6.53 -15.43 12.08
C GLY A 359 6.45 -15.18 13.58
N ARG A 360 7.53 -14.74 14.24
CA ARG A 360 7.52 -14.44 15.68
C ARG A 360 6.51 -13.33 15.99
N ARG A 361 5.64 -13.61 16.96
CA ARG A 361 4.81 -12.62 17.65
C ARG A 361 5.60 -11.97 18.78
N ILE A 362 5.43 -10.66 18.97
CA ILE A 362 5.95 -9.92 20.12
C ILE A 362 4.75 -9.59 21.01
N ASP A 363 4.67 -10.24 22.17
CA ASP A 363 3.65 -9.93 23.18
C ASP A 363 4.05 -8.65 23.93
N ALA A 364 3.10 -7.82 24.39
CA ALA A 364 3.40 -6.54 25.03
C ALA A 364 4.25 -6.69 26.32
N GLY A 365 4.20 -7.86 26.96
CA GLY A 365 5.05 -8.19 28.11
C GLY A 365 6.47 -8.68 27.75
N ASP A 366 6.78 -8.91 26.47
CA ASP A 366 8.14 -9.30 26.05
C ASP A 366 9.12 -8.14 26.27
N PRO A 367 10.38 -8.42 26.67
CA PRO A 367 11.43 -7.40 26.72
C PRO A 367 11.69 -6.69 25.39
N ASP A 368 11.37 -7.35 24.27
CA ASP A 368 11.50 -6.79 22.91
C ASP A 368 10.33 -5.86 22.55
N ALA A 369 9.21 -5.89 23.29
CA ALA A 369 8.05 -5.02 23.03
C ALA A 369 8.42 -3.55 23.12
N ARG A 370 9.37 -3.19 24.00
CA ARG A 370 9.90 -1.82 24.15
C ARG A 370 10.57 -1.24 22.90
N LEU A 371 10.83 -2.08 21.90
CA LEU A 371 11.42 -1.68 20.61
C LEU A 371 10.34 -1.31 19.58
N VAL A 372 9.07 -1.62 19.85
CA VAL A 372 7.93 -1.34 18.95
C VAL A 372 6.74 -0.68 19.67
N CYS A 373 6.85 -0.51 21.00
CA CYS A 373 5.87 0.08 21.89
C CYS A 373 6.62 0.84 23.00
N ASP A 374 6.20 2.06 23.33
CA ASP A 374 6.88 2.92 24.30
C ASP A 374 6.34 2.78 25.72
N GLU A 375 5.06 2.43 25.86
CA GLU A 375 4.37 2.32 27.15
C GLU A 375 3.37 1.16 27.11
N VAL A 376 3.39 0.31 28.14
CA VAL A 376 2.38 -0.73 28.35
C VAL A 376 1.57 -0.36 29.58
N VAL A 377 0.25 -0.37 29.45
CA VAL A 377 -0.68 0.09 30.49
C VAL A 377 -1.72 -0.97 30.82
N ALA A 378 -2.23 -0.95 32.05
CA ALA A 378 -3.32 -1.83 32.44
C ALA A 378 -4.62 -1.49 31.69
N ALA A 379 -5.53 -2.47 31.63
CA ALA A 379 -6.86 -2.26 31.07
C ALA A 379 -7.60 -1.15 31.82
N GLY A 380 -8.09 -0.15 31.06
CA GLY A 380 -8.74 1.05 31.62
C GLY A 380 -7.86 2.30 31.67
N ASP A 381 -6.53 2.16 31.70
CA ASP A 381 -5.60 3.29 31.83
C ASP A 381 -5.20 3.92 30.47
N MET A 382 -5.61 3.30 29.36
CA MET A 382 -5.27 3.73 28.00
C MET A 382 -5.69 5.17 27.70
N ALA A 383 -6.85 5.62 28.20
CA ALA A 383 -7.32 6.98 27.96
C ALA A 383 -6.34 8.01 28.56
N ASP A 384 -5.98 7.83 29.82
CA ASP A 384 -5.06 8.73 30.53
C ASP A 384 -3.67 8.70 29.90
N ALA A 385 -3.19 7.54 29.46
CA ALA A 385 -1.91 7.39 28.78
C ALA A 385 -1.88 8.14 27.44
N VAL A 386 -2.96 8.05 26.64
CA VAL A 386 -3.10 8.80 25.39
C VAL A 386 -3.09 10.30 25.64
N GLU A 387 -3.83 10.80 26.64
CA GLU A 387 -3.86 12.23 26.96
C GLU A 387 -2.48 12.75 27.42
N ARG A 388 -1.72 11.96 28.20
CA ARG A 388 -0.33 12.30 28.55
C ARG A 388 0.55 12.40 27.31
N ALA A 389 0.51 11.40 26.42
CA ALA A 389 1.28 11.40 25.19
C ALA A 389 0.91 12.57 24.27
N VAL A 390 -0.37 12.91 24.16
CA VAL A 390 -0.86 14.07 23.42
C VAL A 390 -0.30 15.38 23.98
N ALA A 391 -0.28 15.54 25.30
CA ALA A 391 0.27 16.73 25.95
C ALA A 391 1.79 16.86 25.69
N GLU A 392 2.53 15.76 25.83
CA GLU A 392 3.98 15.72 25.58
C GLU A 392 4.33 16.05 24.12
N LEU A 393 3.64 15.41 23.16
CA LEU A 393 3.90 15.59 21.73
C LEU A 393 3.37 16.93 21.20
N GLY A 394 2.43 17.58 21.89
CA GLY A 394 1.89 18.89 21.53
C GLY A 394 2.86 20.06 21.78
N ALA A 395 4.02 19.81 22.38
CA ALA A 395 5.02 20.84 22.67
C ALA A 395 5.64 21.43 21.39
N PRO A 396 5.90 22.77 21.32
CA PRO A 396 6.29 23.44 20.07
C PRO A 396 7.52 22.87 19.36
N ALA A 397 8.51 22.37 20.10
CA ALA A 397 9.76 21.85 19.53
C ALA A 397 9.62 20.45 18.88
N VAL A 398 8.56 19.70 19.21
CA VAL A 398 8.42 18.28 18.83
C VAL A 398 8.34 18.12 17.32
N ALA A 399 7.54 18.92 16.63
CA ALA A 399 7.41 18.83 15.17
C ALA A 399 8.74 19.09 14.44
N ALA A 400 9.57 20.01 14.92
CA ALA A 400 10.88 20.29 14.33
C ALA A 400 11.86 19.13 14.57
N ASN A 401 11.92 18.60 15.81
CA ASN A 401 12.78 17.46 16.15
C ASN A 401 12.36 16.18 15.41
N ARG A 402 11.04 15.90 15.33
CA ARG A 402 10.48 14.79 14.53
C ARG A 402 10.97 14.85 13.09
N ARG A 403 10.98 16.04 12.48
CA ARG A 403 11.49 16.23 11.11
C ARG A 403 12.91 15.70 10.96
N MET A 404 13.78 16.11 11.88
CA MET A 404 15.20 15.83 11.80
C MET A 404 15.51 14.35 12.07
N LEU A 405 14.73 13.72 12.97
CA LEU A 405 14.78 12.27 13.18
C LEU A 405 14.35 11.53 11.91
N ALA A 406 13.19 11.86 11.33
CA ALA A 406 12.67 11.21 10.13
C ALA A 406 13.61 11.30 8.91
N LEU A 407 14.33 12.43 8.76
CA LEU A 407 15.34 12.61 7.72
C LEU A 407 16.55 11.68 7.90
N THR A 408 16.92 11.39 9.14
CA THR A 408 18.08 10.56 9.47
C THR A 408 17.74 9.07 9.41
N GLU A 409 16.56 8.69 9.91
CA GLU A 409 16.13 7.29 10.02
C GLU A 409 15.71 6.68 8.69
N GLU A 410 15.13 7.48 7.79
CA GLU A 410 14.68 7.01 6.49
C GLU A 410 14.91 8.10 5.42
N PRO A 411 16.12 8.14 4.83
CA PRO A 411 16.40 9.01 3.70
C PRO A 411 15.44 8.75 2.54
N LEU A 412 15.02 9.81 1.84
CA LEU A 412 14.02 9.74 0.77
C LEU A 412 14.42 8.76 -0.35
N ASP A 413 15.69 8.73 -0.74
CA ASP A 413 16.17 7.79 -1.77
C ASP A 413 16.11 6.34 -1.31
N SER A 414 16.38 6.06 -0.03
CA SER A 414 16.25 4.70 0.52
C SER A 414 14.80 4.23 0.48
N TYR A 415 13.87 5.10 0.89
CA TYR A 415 12.43 4.85 0.77
C TYR A 415 11.99 4.63 -0.68
N ARG A 416 12.41 5.51 -1.59
CA ARG A 416 12.06 5.46 -3.02
C ARG A 416 12.59 4.19 -3.69
N THR A 417 13.88 3.87 -3.53
CA THR A 417 14.48 2.67 -4.13
C THR A 417 13.87 1.40 -3.55
N TYR A 418 13.59 1.35 -2.24
CA TYR A 418 12.89 0.23 -1.63
C TYR A 418 11.50 0.04 -2.26
N LEU A 419 10.74 1.14 -2.44
CA LEU A 419 9.42 1.09 -3.06
C LEU A 419 9.46 0.68 -4.52
N ALA A 420 10.50 1.07 -5.25
CA ALA A 420 10.68 0.67 -6.63
C ALA A 420 10.82 -0.85 -6.77
N GLU A 421 11.59 -1.49 -5.88
CA GLU A 421 11.71 -2.95 -5.82
C GLU A 421 10.44 -3.62 -5.27
N PHE A 422 9.85 -3.04 -4.22
CA PHE A 422 8.60 -3.51 -3.64
C PHE A 422 7.49 -3.55 -4.69
N ALA A 423 7.35 -2.53 -5.55
CA ALA A 423 6.32 -2.50 -6.58
C ALA A 423 6.37 -3.73 -7.50
N LEU A 424 7.57 -4.13 -7.94
CA LEU A 424 7.74 -5.30 -8.80
C LEU A 424 7.56 -6.62 -8.02
N VAL A 425 8.23 -6.74 -6.87
CA VAL A 425 8.19 -7.96 -6.07
C VAL A 425 6.79 -8.23 -5.56
N GLN A 426 6.12 -7.23 -4.98
CA GLN A 426 4.79 -7.37 -4.40
C GLN A 426 3.75 -7.69 -5.48
N ALA A 427 3.79 -7.01 -6.63
CA ALA A 427 2.89 -7.34 -7.73
C ALA A 427 3.07 -8.80 -8.19
N GLY A 428 4.31 -9.29 -8.29
CA GLY A 428 4.57 -10.70 -8.59
C GLY A 428 4.10 -11.67 -7.51
N ARG A 429 4.30 -11.34 -6.22
CA ARG A 429 3.85 -12.16 -5.08
C ARG A 429 2.33 -12.29 -5.03
N SER A 430 1.57 -11.26 -5.38
CA SER A 430 0.10 -11.31 -5.39
C SER A 430 -0.50 -12.39 -6.31
N TYR A 431 0.28 -12.91 -7.26
CA TYR A 431 -0.15 -13.91 -8.24
C TYR A 431 0.69 -15.19 -8.24
N SER A 432 1.57 -15.39 -7.25
CA SER A 432 2.38 -16.60 -7.19
C SER A 432 1.57 -17.79 -6.65
N ASP A 433 1.80 -18.97 -7.22
CA ASP A 433 1.06 -20.20 -6.89
C ASP A 433 1.01 -20.49 -5.39
N ASP A 434 2.12 -20.26 -4.68
CA ASP A 434 2.21 -20.51 -3.25
C ASP A 434 1.35 -19.55 -2.42
N VAL A 435 1.19 -18.29 -2.85
CA VAL A 435 0.31 -17.30 -2.20
C VAL A 435 -1.15 -17.67 -2.45
N LEU A 436 -1.52 -17.92 -3.71
CA LEU A 436 -2.88 -18.29 -4.10
C LEU A 436 -3.35 -19.54 -3.34
N ALA A 437 -2.52 -20.60 -3.33
CA ALA A 437 -2.82 -21.83 -2.62
C ALA A 437 -2.96 -21.63 -1.10
N LYS A 438 -2.20 -20.70 -0.53
CA LYS A 438 -2.18 -20.42 0.91
C LYS A 438 -3.38 -19.61 1.36
N VAL A 439 -3.75 -18.59 0.59
CA VAL A 439 -4.97 -17.80 0.78
C VAL A 439 -6.20 -18.70 0.73
N GLU A 440 -6.27 -19.60 -0.26
CA GLU A 440 -7.38 -20.56 -0.38
C GLU A 440 -7.42 -21.56 0.79
N ARG A 441 -6.29 -22.14 1.21
CA ARG A 441 -6.25 -23.04 2.39
C ARG A 441 -6.72 -22.32 3.67
N ARG A 442 -6.31 -21.07 3.88
CA ARG A 442 -6.73 -20.28 5.05
C ARG A 442 -8.22 -19.98 5.04
N TRP A 443 -8.75 -19.66 3.86
CA TRP A 443 -10.19 -19.48 3.69
C TRP A 443 -10.96 -20.74 4.09
N GLN A 444 -10.56 -21.91 3.57
CA GLN A 444 -11.18 -23.20 3.91
C GLN A 444 -11.13 -23.51 5.42
N GLN A 445 -9.98 -23.26 6.06
CA GLN A 445 -9.82 -23.41 7.52
C GLN A 445 -10.69 -22.42 8.32
N SER A 446 -10.93 -21.21 7.80
CA SER A 446 -11.80 -20.24 8.45
C SER A 446 -13.27 -20.64 8.38
N GLN A 447 -13.69 -21.27 7.27
CA GLN A 447 -15.06 -21.77 7.08
C GLN A 447 -15.33 -22.99 7.95
N SER A 448 -14.38 -23.94 8.04
CA SER A 448 -14.52 -25.13 8.89
C SER A 448 -14.51 -24.85 10.40
N ARG A 449 -14.09 -23.65 10.82
CA ARG A 449 -14.19 -23.17 12.21
C ARG A 449 -15.51 -22.43 12.50
N ARG A 450 -16.30 -22.13 11.47
CA ARG A 450 -17.59 -21.42 11.56
C ARG A 450 -18.79 -22.36 11.41
N GLY A 451 -18.64 -23.49 10.72
CA GLY A 451 -19.57 -24.63 10.77
C GLY A 451 -19.21 -25.57 11.90
#